data_AF-A0A1Q3CN41-F1
#
_entry.id   AF-A0A1Q3CN41-F1
#
_cell.length_a   1.000
_cell.length_b   1.000
_cell.length_c   1.000
_cell.angle_alpha   90.00
_cell.angle_beta   90.00
_cell.angle_gamma   90.00
#
_symmetry.space_group_name_H-M   'P 1'
#
loop_
_entity.id
_entity.type
_entity.pdbx_description
1 polymer ?
#
loop_
_entity_poly.entity_id
_entity_poly.type
_entity_poly.pdbx_seq_one_letter_code
_entity_poly.pdbx_strand_id
1 'polypeptide(L)'
;LIFLRHHIDDGLKYEYLTVENPLELWQNLNDRFEHLKAVVLPKALNDLAQLRFQDFKTVSEYNSTLFKIVSQLKMCGEVITEDMLLEKTYRTFHASNVLLQQQYRLHGFKKYRELIGSLLIAEQNNELHLQNHVSRPTDSASLPEVNATSSHFRGGRGRGRGRGRGREQRQKWRNPGQSSNGGQSSNAGQAQSKRGNCHRCGMEGHWHRACRTAKHWVDLYQASLNEKGKQI
;
A
#
# COMPACT_ATOMS: atom_id res chain seq x y z
N LEU A 1 44.48 38.53 -3.12
CA LEU A 1 45.04 37.45 -2.26
C LEU A 1 44.22 37.22 -1.00
N ILE A 2 44.03 38.26 -0.17
CA ILE A 2 43.34 38.17 1.15
C ILE A 2 41.94 37.57 1.01
N PHE A 3 41.16 38.02 0.02
CA PHE A 3 39.82 37.49 -0.24
C PHE A 3 39.80 35.98 -0.53
N LEU A 4 40.62 35.50 -1.46
CA LEU A 4 40.72 34.07 -1.77
C LEU A 4 41.16 33.26 -0.55
N ARG A 5 42.19 33.71 0.16
CA ARG A 5 42.69 33.05 1.37
C ARG A 5 41.69 33.03 2.53
N HIS A 6 40.77 33.98 2.58
CA HIS A 6 39.74 34.01 3.62
C HIS A 6 38.69 32.91 3.41
N HIS A 7 38.37 32.59 2.15
CA HIS A 7 37.24 31.73 1.79
C HIS A 7 37.61 30.29 1.41
N ILE A 8 38.88 29.96 1.24
CA ILE A 8 39.33 28.58 1.03
C ILE A 8 39.42 27.81 2.35
N ASP A 9 39.35 26.49 2.26
CA ASP A 9 39.53 25.58 3.41
C ASP A 9 40.89 25.78 4.09
N ASP A 10 40.94 25.63 5.42
CA ASP A 10 42.17 25.87 6.20
C ASP A 10 43.32 24.96 5.75
N GLY A 11 43.05 23.71 5.35
CA GLY A 11 44.07 22.81 4.80
C GLY A 11 44.69 23.36 3.52
N LEU A 12 43.86 23.94 2.64
CA LEU A 12 44.34 24.60 1.41
C LEU A 12 45.10 25.89 1.71
N LYS A 13 44.75 26.62 2.78
CA LYS A 13 45.50 27.81 3.19
C LYS A 13 46.95 27.46 3.51
N TYR A 14 47.15 26.39 4.28
CA TYR A 14 48.49 25.90 4.66
C TYR A 14 49.31 25.45 3.45
N GLU A 15 48.70 24.69 2.54
CA GLU A 15 49.38 24.16 1.35
C GLU A 15 49.85 25.27 0.40
N TYR A 16 49.06 26.34 0.25
CA TYR A 16 49.40 27.45 -0.62
C TYR A 16 49.91 28.68 0.14
N LEU A 17 50.46 28.54 1.35
CA LEU A 17 50.97 29.67 2.16
C LEU A 17 51.98 30.55 1.40
N THR A 18 52.85 29.92 0.61
CA THR A 18 53.97 30.59 -0.08
C THR A 18 53.56 31.24 -1.41
N VAL A 19 52.35 30.98 -1.92
CA VAL A 19 51.89 31.56 -3.20
C VAL A 19 51.41 33.00 -2.99
N GLU A 20 52.26 33.96 -3.29
CA GLU A 20 51.95 35.39 -3.10
C GLU A 20 51.10 35.97 -4.25
N ASN A 21 51.20 35.38 -5.45
CA ASN A 21 50.46 35.84 -6.61
C ASN A 21 49.00 35.33 -6.59
N PRO A 22 47.99 36.22 -6.58
CA PRO A 22 46.59 35.82 -6.58
C PRO A 22 46.16 35.02 -7.81
N LEU A 23 46.73 35.32 -8.98
CA LEU A 23 46.40 34.64 -10.23
C LEU A 23 46.90 33.20 -10.20
N GLU A 24 48.14 33.00 -9.75
CA GLU A 24 48.75 31.68 -9.58
C GLU A 24 48.00 30.84 -8.54
N LEU A 25 47.63 31.45 -7.40
CA LEU A 25 46.80 30.79 -6.39
C LEU A 25 45.47 30.32 -6.99
N TRP A 26 44.80 31.18 -7.76
CA TRP A 26 43.55 30.83 -8.41
C TRP A 26 43.73 29.69 -9.43
N GLN A 27 44.75 29.75 -10.27
CA GLN A 27 45.05 28.70 -11.26
C GLN A 27 45.30 27.35 -10.57
N ASN A 28 46.14 27.32 -9.53
CA ASN A 28 46.43 26.10 -8.77
C ASN A 28 45.17 25.50 -8.11
N LEU A 29 44.31 26.35 -7.53
CA LEU A 29 43.05 25.91 -6.94
C LEU A 29 42.09 25.38 -8.01
N ASN A 30 42.02 26.05 -9.15
CA ASN A 30 41.19 25.64 -10.27
C ASN A 30 41.65 24.30 -10.84
N ASP A 31 42.95 24.12 -11.07
CA ASP A 31 43.53 22.87 -11.59
C ASP A 31 43.23 21.70 -10.65
N ARG A 32 43.40 21.90 -9.34
CA ARG A 32 43.01 20.90 -8.34
C ARG A 32 41.52 20.59 -8.37
N PHE A 33 40.67 21.60 -8.52
CA PHE A 33 39.23 21.40 -8.62
C PHE A 33 38.84 20.65 -9.89
N GLU A 34 39.46 20.94 -11.03
CA GLU A 34 39.26 20.19 -12.28
C GLU A 34 39.70 18.72 -12.13
N HIS A 35 40.81 18.44 -11.44
CA HIS A 35 41.18 17.07 -11.09
C HIS A 35 40.14 16.38 -10.18
N LEU A 36 39.58 17.11 -9.20
CA LEU A 36 38.51 16.57 -8.36
C LEU A 36 37.26 16.24 -9.18
N LYS A 37 36.86 17.09 -10.13
CA LYS A 37 35.74 16.79 -11.04
C LYS A 37 35.99 15.51 -11.83
N ALA A 38 37.19 15.32 -12.35
CA ALA A 38 37.54 14.13 -13.12
C ALA A 38 37.37 12.82 -12.33
N VAL A 39 37.53 12.86 -11.01
CA VAL A 39 37.33 11.70 -10.12
C VAL A 39 35.87 11.58 -9.67
N VAL A 40 35.23 12.70 -9.31
CA VAL A 40 33.87 12.72 -8.75
C VAL A 40 32.81 12.44 -9.81
N LEU A 41 32.96 13.01 -11.02
CA LEU A 41 31.99 12.90 -12.10
C LEU A 41 31.63 11.45 -12.48
N PRO A 42 32.59 10.57 -12.84
CA PRO A 42 32.25 9.20 -13.23
C PRO A 42 31.59 8.41 -12.09
N LYS A 43 32.00 8.67 -10.85
CA LYS A 43 31.38 8.06 -9.67
C LYS A 43 29.93 8.52 -9.49
N ALA A 44 29.69 9.83 -9.53
CA ALA A 44 28.36 10.40 -9.34
C ALA A 44 27.39 9.97 -10.47
N LEU A 45 27.87 9.85 -11.71
CA LEU A 45 27.08 9.30 -12.82
C LEU A 45 26.70 7.83 -12.60
N ASN A 46 27.64 7.01 -12.13
CA ASN A 46 27.36 5.62 -11.79
C ASN A 46 26.39 5.51 -10.60
N ASP A 47 26.59 6.30 -9.55
CA ASP A 47 25.69 6.35 -8.39
C ASP A 47 24.28 6.76 -8.84
N LEU A 48 24.15 7.77 -9.73
CA LEU A 48 22.87 8.15 -10.31
C LEU A 48 22.26 7.01 -11.14
N ALA A 49 23.04 6.30 -11.94
CA ALA A 49 22.56 5.19 -12.77
C ALA A 49 22.04 4.03 -11.91
N GLN A 50 22.74 3.70 -10.82
CA GLN A 50 22.41 2.60 -9.92
C GLN A 50 21.33 2.95 -8.89
N LEU A 51 21.07 4.24 -8.64
CA LEU A 51 20.05 4.67 -7.69
C LEU A 51 18.67 4.13 -8.08
N ARG A 52 17.98 3.47 -7.14
CA ARG A 52 16.61 3.00 -7.34
C ARG A 52 15.73 3.37 -6.15
N PHE A 53 14.54 3.91 -6.43
CA PHE A 53 13.56 4.27 -5.41
C PHE A 53 13.18 3.08 -4.51
N GLN A 54 13.01 1.89 -5.10
CA GLN A 54 12.67 0.66 -4.38
C GLN A 54 13.70 0.20 -3.34
N ASP A 55 14.95 0.68 -3.38
CA ASP A 55 16.01 0.23 -2.47
C ASP A 55 15.98 0.98 -1.13
N PHE A 56 15.10 1.98 -0.99
CA PHE A 56 14.96 2.80 0.21
C PHE A 56 13.73 2.42 1.01
N LYS A 57 13.85 2.55 2.34
CA LYS A 57 12.73 2.29 3.23
C LYS A 57 11.75 3.45 3.27
N THR A 58 12.26 4.67 3.16
CA THR A 58 11.44 5.89 3.20
C THR A 58 11.67 6.79 1.99
N VAL A 59 10.64 7.56 1.63
CA VAL A 59 10.73 8.57 0.57
C VAL A 59 11.80 9.62 0.89
N SER A 60 11.95 9.99 2.17
CA SER A 60 12.93 10.97 2.63
C SER A 60 14.39 10.51 2.43
N GLU A 61 14.69 9.24 2.72
CA GLU A 61 16.03 8.67 2.52
C GLU A 61 16.42 8.68 1.03
N TYR A 62 15.51 8.24 0.16
CA TYR A 62 15.69 8.31 -1.28
C TYR A 62 15.95 9.76 -1.73
N ASN A 63 15.10 10.68 -1.27
CA ASN A 63 15.20 12.08 -1.67
C ASN A 63 16.56 12.70 -1.28
N SER A 64 17.01 12.42 -0.06
CA SER A 64 18.30 12.88 0.46
C SER A 64 19.48 12.35 -0.37
N THR A 65 19.47 11.06 -0.70
CA THR A 65 20.54 10.44 -1.51
C THR A 65 20.55 10.95 -2.95
N LEU A 66 19.38 11.07 -3.58
CA LEU A 66 19.25 11.68 -4.91
C LEU A 66 19.84 13.10 -4.92
N PHE A 67 19.49 13.95 -3.96
CA PHE A 67 20.00 15.32 -3.92
C PHE A 67 21.50 15.41 -3.65
N LYS A 68 22.07 14.49 -2.86
CA LYS A 68 23.53 14.40 -2.70
C LYS A 68 24.24 14.14 -4.03
N ILE A 69 23.75 13.17 -4.80
CA ILE A 69 24.30 12.82 -6.12
C ILE A 69 24.10 13.98 -7.10
N VAL A 70 22.89 14.54 -7.19
CA VAL A 70 22.58 15.68 -8.05
C VAL A 70 23.47 16.89 -7.73
N SER A 71 23.77 17.14 -6.46
CA SER A 71 24.66 18.22 -6.06
C SER A 71 26.08 18.00 -6.56
N GLN A 72 26.60 16.77 -6.48
CA GLN A 72 27.92 16.42 -7.02
C GLN A 72 27.97 16.58 -8.54
N LEU A 73 26.93 16.15 -9.25
CA LEU A 73 26.83 16.32 -10.71
C LEU A 73 26.80 17.79 -11.11
N LYS A 74 25.98 18.61 -10.44
CA LYS A 74 25.94 20.07 -10.67
C LYS A 74 27.29 20.75 -10.38
N MET A 75 27.99 20.32 -9.33
CA MET A 75 29.34 20.80 -9.02
C MET A 75 30.35 20.46 -10.14
N CYS A 76 30.14 19.35 -10.85
CA CYS A 76 30.95 18.97 -12.01
C CYS A 76 30.52 19.66 -13.31
N GLY A 77 29.48 20.50 -13.29
CA GLY A 77 28.98 21.21 -14.46
C GLY A 77 27.90 20.45 -15.24
N GLU A 78 27.42 19.32 -14.74
CA GLU A 78 26.36 18.54 -15.40
C GLU A 78 24.98 19.18 -15.25
N VAL A 79 24.23 19.20 -16.35
CA VAL A 79 22.88 19.77 -16.39
C VAL A 79 21.86 18.69 -16.02
N ILE A 80 21.36 18.78 -14.79
CA ILE A 80 20.33 17.89 -14.25
C ILE A 80 18.96 18.56 -14.42
N THR A 81 18.12 17.98 -15.29
CA THR A 81 16.78 18.49 -15.58
C THR A 81 15.72 17.88 -14.66
N GLU A 82 14.60 18.59 -14.48
CA GLU A 82 13.45 18.10 -13.70
C GLU A 82 12.91 16.77 -14.27
N ASP A 83 12.77 16.68 -15.59
CA ASP A 83 12.29 15.48 -16.29
C ASP A 83 13.19 14.26 -16.02
N MET A 84 14.50 14.45 -15.96
CA MET A 84 15.43 13.37 -15.64
C MET A 84 15.19 12.83 -14.23
N LEU A 85 14.99 13.72 -13.25
CA LEU A 85 14.70 13.32 -11.87
C LEU A 85 13.37 12.59 -11.76
N LEU A 86 12.32 13.15 -12.40
CA LEU A 86 10.99 12.55 -12.46
C LEU A 86 11.04 11.14 -13.06
N GLU A 87 11.62 11.01 -14.27
CA GLU A 87 11.74 9.72 -14.94
C GLU A 87 12.61 8.73 -14.17
N LYS A 88 13.68 9.20 -13.53
CA LYS A 88 14.53 8.37 -12.68
C LYS A 88 13.75 7.78 -11.52
N THR A 89 12.93 8.58 -10.84
CA THR A 89 12.08 8.11 -9.74
C THR A 89 11.02 7.14 -10.27
N TYR A 90 10.28 7.48 -11.33
CA TYR A 90 9.23 6.61 -11.88
C TYR A 90 9.76 5.25 -12.32
N ARG A 91 10.89 5.19 -13.02
CA ARG A 91 11.40 3.93 -13.56
C ARG A 91 11.94 2.97 -12.49
N THR A 92 12.11 3.44 -11.27
CA THR A 92 12.76 2.68 -10.20
C THR A 92 11.83 2.34 -9.03
N PHE A 93 10.51 2.49 -9.24
CA PHE A 93 9.51 1.93 -8.34
C PHE A 93 9.62 0.41 -8.27
N HIS A 94 9.25 -0.14 -7.10
CA HIS A 94 9.18 -1.57 -6.91
C HIS A 94 8.13 -2.20 -7.85
N ALA A 95 8.37 -3.43 -8.32
CA ALA A 95 7.48 -4.11 -9.26
C ALA A 95 6.03 -4.29 -8.75
N SER A 96 5.84 -4.38 -7.43
CA SER A 96 4.50 -4.41 -6.82
C SER A 96 3.74 -3.08 -6.95
N ASN A 97 4.43 -1.98 -7.21
CA ASN A 97 3.91 -0.62 -7.19
C ASN A 97 3.75 -0.02 -8.60
N VAL A 98 3.72 -0.86 -9.65
CA VAL A 98 3.56 -0.43 -11.05
C VAL A 98 2.29 0.38 -11.27
N LEU A 99 1.17 0.03 -10.61
CA LEU A 99 -0.07 0.79 -10.72
C LEU A 99 0.07 2.20 -10.11
N LEU A 100 0.72 2.31 -8.94
CA LEU A 100 0.97 3.59 -8.28
C LEU A 100 1.91 4.48 -9.13
N GLN A 101 2.95 3.88 -9.70
CA GLN A 101 3.83 4.54 -10.65
C GLN A 101 3.04 5.11 -11.85
N GLN A 102 2.15 4.32 -12.45
CA GLN A 102 1.31 4.76 -13.56
C GLN A 102 0.38 5.91 -13.16
N GLN A 103 -0.22 5.84 -11.96
CA GLN A 103 -1.06 6.92 -11.44
C GLN A 103 -0.31 8.25 -11.32
N TYR A 104 0.90 8.25 -10.73
CA TYR A 104 1.69 9.47 -10.61
C TYR A 104 2.19 9.99 -11.95
N ARG A 105 2.47 9.11 -12.92
CA ARG A 105 2.78 9.52 -14.30
C ARG A 105 1.60 10.22 -14.97
N LEU A 106 0.39 9.68 -14.82
CA LEU A 106 -0.83 10.29 -15.35
C LEU A 106 -1.16 11.64 -14.68
N HIS A 107 -0.75 11.84 -13.44
CA HIS A 107 -0.87 13.14 -12.77
C HIS A 107 -0.05 14.24 -13.48
N GLY A 108 1.04 13.89 -14.17
CA GLY A 108 1.75 14.82 -15.04
C GLY A 108 2.51 15.92 -14.31
N PHE A 109 3.21 15.58 -13.22
CA PHE A 109 4.07 16.54 -12.51
C PHE A 109 5.12 17.16 -13.44
N LYS A 110 5.36 18.46 -13.29
CA LYS A 110 6.38 19.22 -14.05
C LYS A 110 7.65 19.48 -13.26
N LYS A 111 7.58 19.38 -11.93
CA LYS A 111 8.72 19.60 -11.04
C LYS A 111 8.86 18.40 -10.10
N TYR A 112 10.09 17.96 -9.89
CA TYR A 112 10.42 16.87 -8.99
C TYR A 112 9.92 17.13 -7.56
N ARG A 113 9.98 18.39 -7.10
CA ARG A 113 9.47 18.79 -5.77
C ARG A 113 7.97 18.49 -5.57
N GLU A 114 7.18 18.52 -6.63
CA GLU A 114 5.74 18.25 -6.57
C GLU A 114 5.51 16.75 -6.42
N LEU A 115 6.20 15.93 -7.22
CA LEU A 115 6.18 14.47 -7.11
C LEU A 115 6.62 14.01 -5.72
N ILE A 116 7.77 14.49 -5.23
CA ILE A 116 8.29 14.04 -3.93
C ILE A 116 7.38 14.47 -2.78
N GLY A 117 6.76 15.65 -2.87
CA GLY A 117 5.77 16.11 -1.91
C GLY A 117 4.55 15.18 -1.87
N SER A 118 4.01 14.79 -3.03
CA SER A 118 2.90 13.83 -3.10
C SER A 118 3.28 12.45 -2.56
N LEU A 119 4.50 11.96 -2.84
CA LEU A 119 4.98 10.70 -2.31
C LEU A 119 5.11 10.70 -0.78
N LEU A 120 5.63 11.79 -0.20
CA LEU A 120 5.73 11.96 1.26
C LEU A 120 4.35 11.97 1.93
N ILE A 121 3.38 12.68 1.35
CA ILE A 121 2.00 12.70 1.86
C ILE A 121 1.39 11.30 1.80
N ALA A 122 1.59 10.57 0.70
CA ALA A 122 1.08 9.22 0.54
C ALA A 122 1.73 8.23 1.52
N GLU A 123 3.04 8.33 1.76
CA GLU A 123 3.77 7.55 2.75
C GLU A 123 3.18 7.78 4.16
N GLN A 124 3.01 9.04 4.57
CA GLN A 124 2.44 9.37 5.87
C GLN A 124 0.99 8.88 6.02
N ASN A 125 0.16 9.00 4.98
CA ASN A 125 -1.21 8.50 4.99
C ASN A 125 -1.27 6.99 5.13
N ASN A 126 -0.35 6.25 4.50
CA ASN A 126 -0.25 4.80 4.62
C ASN A 126 0.14 4.38 6.03
N GLU A 127 1.09 5.07 6.65
CA GLU A 127 1.47 4.83 8.05
C GLU A 127 0.28 5.03 9.00
N LEU A 128 -0.44 6.14 8.85
CA LEU A 128 -1.64 6.41 9.66
C LEU A 128 -2.73 5.37 9.44
N HIS A 129 -2.95 4.96 8.19
CA HIS A 129 -3.91 3.89 7.88
C HIS A 129 -3.53 2.58 8.57
N LEU A 130 -2.25 2.19 8.55
CA LEU A 130 -1.77 1.00 9.27
C LEU A 130 -1.96 1.13 10.79
N GLN A 131 -1.65 2.29 11.37
CA GLN A 131 -1.87 2.55 12.79
C GLN A 131 -3.36 2.46 13.17
N ASN A 132 -4.27 2.96 12.33
CA ASN A 132 -5.71 2.86 12.58
C ASN A 132 -6.22 1.41 12.61
N HIS A 133 -5.68 0.53 11.74
CA HIS A 133 -5.99 -0.90 11.77
C HIS A 133 -5.53 -1.56 13.07
N VAL A 134 -4.33 -1.22 13.54
CA VAL A 134 -3.75 -1.76 14.78
C VAL A 134 -4.44 -1.19 16.04
N SER A 135 -4.92 0.05 15.97
CA SER A 135 -5.56 0.76 17.09
C SER A 135 -7.00 0.32 17.36
N ARG A 136 -7.58 -0.55 16.51
CA ARG A 136 -8.91 -1.08 16.73
C ARG A 136 -8.86 -2.05 17.93
N PRO A 137 -9.56 -1.77 19.05
CA PRO A 137 -9.62 -2.73 20.14
C PRO A 137 -10.28 -4.02 19.65
N THR A 138 -9.67 -5.15 20.02
CA THR A 138 -10.09 -6.52 19.66
C THR A 138 -11.56 -6.83 20.00
N ASP A 139 -12.20 -6.01 20.84
CA ASP A 139 -13.61 -6.15 21.26
C ASP A 139 -14.56 -5.06 20.72
N SER A 140 -14.16 -4.27 19.71
CA SER A 140 -15.13 -3.45 18.98
C SER A 140 -16.02 -4.35 18.13
N ALA A 141 -17.11 -4.82 18.74
CA ALA A 141 -18.19 -5.55 18.09
C ALA A 141 -18.47 -4.93 16.71
N SER A 142 -18.55 -5.76 15.67
CA SER A 142 -19.08 -5.30 14.39
C SER A 142 -20.41 -4.62 14.68
N LEU A 143 -20.55 -3.34 14.31
CA LEU A 143 -21.84 -2.68 14.35
C LEU A 143 -22.83 -3.61 13.62
N PRO A 144 -23.97 -3.98 14.23
CA PRO A 144 -24.94 -4.79 13.53
C PRO A 144 -25.28 -4.05 12.24
N GLU A 145 -25.18 -4.74 11.11
CA GLU A 145 -25.54 -4.20 9.80
C GLU A 145 -27.03 -3.82 9.88
N VAL A 146 -27.33 -2.55 10.19
CA VAL A 146 -28.71 -2.03 10.29
C VAL A 146 -29.23 -1.78 8.88
N ASN A 147 -29.29 -2.86 8.09
CA ASN A 147 -30.13 -2.99 6.90
C ASN A 147 -31.06 -4.20 7.09
N ALA A 148 -31.60 -4.36 8.30
CA ALA A 148 -32.84 -5.07 8.48
C ALA A 148 -33.96 -4.11 8.05
N THR A 149 -34.32 -4.14 6.77
CA THR A 149 -35.56 -3.54 6.31
C THR A 149 -36.70 -4.17 7.11
N SER A 150 -37.18 -3.44 8.12
CA SER A 150 -38.43 -3.67 8.81
C SER A 150 -39.54 -3.74 7.77
N SER A 151 -39.87 -4.95 7.34
CA SER A 151 -41.07 -5.19 6.54
C SER A 151 -42.14 -5.71 7.48
N HIS A 152 -43.01 -4.78 7.86
CA HIS A 152 -44.32 -5.06 8.44
C HIS A 152 -45.05 -6.07 7.55
N PHE A 153 -45.17 -7.31 8.00
CA PHE A 153 -46.17 -8.23 7.48
C PHE A 153 -47.14 -8.63 8.58
N ARG A 154 -48.37 -8.14 8.39
CA ARG A 154 -49.61 -8.51 9.08
C ARG A 154 -49.69 -10.03 9.20
N GLY A 155 -49.88 -10.52 10.42
CA GLY A 155 -50.08 -11.94 10.67
C GLY A 155 -50.51 -12.24 12.10
N GLY A 156 -51.36 -11.40 12.70
CA GLY A 156 -51.94 -11.68 14.00
C GLY A 156 -52.92 -12.86 13.92
N ARG A 157 -52.65 -13.96 14.65
CA ARG A 157 -53.67 -14.91 15.08
C ARG A 157 -53.42 -15.33 16.52
N GLY A 158 -54.07 -14.59 17.42
CA GLY A 158 -54.16 -14.91 18.83
C GLY A 158 -54.85 -16.26 19.07
N ARG A 159 -54.40 -16.96 20.11
CA ARG A 159 -55.00 -18.20 20.62
C ARG A 159 -56.22 -17.83 21.49
N GLY A 160 -57.42 -17.94 20.91
CA GLY A 160 -58.70 -17.83 21.62
C GLY A 160 -59.31 -19.21 21.91
N ARG A 161 -59.83 -19.38 23.13
CA ARG A 161 -60.50 -20.57 23.68
C ARG A 161 -61.94 -20.71 23.12
N GLY A 162 -62.43 -21.95 22.88
CA GLY A 162 -63.89 -22.20 22.85
C GLY A 162 -64.42 -23.42 22.08
N ARG A 163 -64.74 -24.50 22.84
CA ARG A 163 -65.94 -25.39 22.78
C ARG A 163 -66.38 -26.11 21.47
N GLY A 164 -66.25 -27.45 21.47
CA GLY A 164 -67.41 -28.36 21.49
C GLY A 164 -67.69 -29.31 20.30
N ARG A 165 -67.86 -30.62 20.65
CA ARG A 165 -68.52 -31.76 19.94
C ARG A 165 -67.70 -32.41 18.79
N GLY A 166 -67.45 -33.72 18.70
CA GLY A 166 -67.83 -34.93 19.44
C GLY A 166 -67.57 -36.17 18.54
N ARG A 167 -67.33 -37.35 19.16
CA ARG A 167 -67.17 -38.73 18.61
C ARG A 167 -65.85 -39.08 17.89
N GLU A 168 -65.25 -40.25 18.01
CA GLU A 168 -65.20 -41.38 18.98
C GLU A 168 -64.17 -42.37 18.40
N GLN A 169 -63.34 -42.99 19.25
CA GLN A 169 -62.57 -44.26 19.12
C GLN A 169 -61.13 -44.07 19.66
N ARG A 170 -60.87 -44.39 20.94
CA ARG A 170 -60.31 -45.67 21.47
C ARG A 170 -59.09 -46.14 20.65
N GLN A 171 -57.85 -46.12 21.15
CA GLN A 171 -57.26 -46.98 22.20
C GLN A 171 -55.94 -46.31 22.70
N LYS A 172 -55.75 -46.02 24.00
CA LYS A 172 -55.15 -46.86 25.08
C LYS A 172 -53.60 -46.95 25.09
N TRP A 173 -52.99 -46.19 26.02
CA TRP A 173 -51.77 -46.44 26.86
C TRP A 173 -50.38 -46.42 26.16
N ARG A 174 -49.28 -45.86 26.70
CA ARG A 174 -48.78 -45.70 28.10
C ARG A 174 -47.69 -44.59 28.12
N ASN A 175 -47.69 -43.73 29.13
CA ASN A 175 -46.53 -42.96 29.65
C ASN A 175 -45.89 -43.80 30.80
N PRO A 176 -44.76 -43.46 31.50
CA PRO A 176 -44.18 -42.11 31.70
C PRO A 176 -42.64 -41.98 31.89
N GLY A 177 -42.16 -40.73 31.99
CA GLY A 177 -40.96 -40.32 32.75
C GLY A 177 -39.74 -39.97 31.87
N GLN A 178 -38.89 -38.98 32.18
CA GLN A 178 -38.72 -38.11 33.35
C GLN A 178 -37.87 -36.89 32.97
N SER A 179 -38.14 -35.76 33.63
CA SER A 179 -37.20 -34.82 34.26
C SER A 179 -35.97 -34.28 33.49
N SER A 180 -36.04 -32.98 33.20
CA SER A 180 -35.07 -31.92 33.57
C SER A 180 -33.72 -32.32 34.19
N ASN A 181 -32.62 -31.80 33.63
CA ASN A 181 -31.80 -30.74 34.24
C ASN A 181 -30.55 -30.40 33.42
N GLY A 182 -30.06 -29.17 33.62
CA GLY A 182 -28.63 -28.89 33.59
C GLY A 182 -28.11 -28.22 32.33
N GLY A 183 -28.08 -26.88 32.34
CA GLY A 183 -27.24 -26.14 31.42
C GLY A 183 -25.76 -26.41 31.70
N GLN A 184 -24.94 -26.33 30.65
CA GLN A 184 -23.54 -25.95 30.72
C GLN A 184 -23.11 -25.44 29.34
N SER A 185 -22.67 -24.18 29.29
CA SER A 185 -21.94 -23.65 28.16
C SER A 185 -20.60 -24.37 28.05
N SER A 186 -20.23 -24.75 26.84
CA SER A 186 -18.83 -24.90 26.48
C SER A 186 -18.61 -24.31 25.09
N ASN A 187 -17.71 -23.34 25.04
CA ASN A 187 -17.11 -22.83 23.82
C ASN A 187 -16.54 -23.99 23.02
N ALA A 188 -17.05 -24.20 21.80
CA ALA A 188 -16.38 -25.00 20.78
C ALA A 188 -16.15 -24.07 19.58
N GLY A 189 -14.87 -23.83 19.31
CA GLY A 189 -14.41 -22.98 18.23
C GLY A 189 -14.80 -23.48 16.84
N GLN A 190 -14.62 -22.58 15.88
CA GLN A 190 -14.33 -22.83 14.46
C GLN A 190 -14.74 -24.21 13.93
N ALA A 191 -15.99 -24.34 13.53
CA ALA A 191 -16.36 -25.26 12.47
C ALA A 191 -16.42 -24.46 11.16
N GLN A 192 -15.31 -24.43 10.42
CA GLN A 192 -15.32 -24.10 9.00
C GLN A 192 -16.26 -25.11 8.31
N SER A 193 -17.54 -24.75 8.14
CA SER A 193 -18.41 -25.55 7.30
C SER A 193 -17.92 -25.36 5.86
N LYS A 194 -17.49 -26.46 5.23
CA LYS A 194 -17.20 -26.54 3.79
C LYS A 194 -18.46 -26.14 3.04
N ARG A 195 -18.63 -24.84 2.80
CA ARG A 195 -19.71 -24.29 1.96
C ARG A 195 -19.24 -24.45 0.53
N GLY A 196 -19.82 -25.44 -0.17
CA GLY A 196 -19.51 -25.74 -1.56
C GLY A 196 -19.62 -24.51 -2.47
N ASN A 197 -19.03 -24.61 -3.65
CA ASN A 197 -18.93 -23.54 -4.62
C ASN A 197 -20.30 -22.95 -4.97
N CYS A 198 -20.38 -21.62 -5.02
CA CYS A 198 -21.57 -20.92 -5.46
C CYS A 198 -21.87 -21.27 -6.92
N HIS A 199 -23.04 -21.84 -7.20
CA HIS A 199 -23.46 -22.22 -8.56
C HIS A 199 -23.61 -21.01 -9.51
N ARG A 200 -23.59 -19.77 -8.99
CA ARG A 200 -23.67 -18.54 -9.80
C ARG A 200 -22.30 -18.06 -10.29
N CYS A 201 -21.29 -18.07 -9.42
CA CYS A 201 -19.99 -17.45 -9.69
C CYS A 201 -18.79 -18.39 -9.50
N GLY A 202 -19.01 -19.63 -9.07
CA GLY A 202 -17.95 -20.62 -8.82
C GLY A 202 -17.14 -20.42 -7.53
N MET A 203 -17.30 -19.28 -6.84
CA MET A 203 -16.56 -18.96 -5.62
C MET A 203 -17.17 -19.64 -4.38
N GLU A 204 -16.32 -20.09 -3.47
CA GLU A 204 -16.75 -20.74 -2.21
C GLU A 204 -17.22 -19.73 -1.16
N GLY A 205 -17.86 -20.22 -0.10
CA GLY A 205 -18.22 -19.42 1.08
C GLY A 205 -19.62 -18.79 1.07
N HIS A 206 -20.36 -18.83 -0.04
CA HIS A 206 -21.73 -18.29 -0.10
C HIS A 206 -22.67 -19.07 -1.04
N TRP A 207 -23.98 -19.02 -0.77
CA TRP A 207 -25.02 -19.63 -1.61
C TRP A 207 -25.38 -18.75 -2.82
N HIS A 208 -25.85 -19.35 -3.92
CA HIS A 208 -26.33 -18.62 -5.12
C HIS A 208 -27.27 -17.44 -4.80
N ARG A 209 -28.16 -17.62 -3.81
CA ARG A 209 -29.13 -16.60 -3.38
C ARG A 209 -28.49 -15.38 -2.71
N ALA A 210 -27.29 -15.54 -2.14
CA ALA A 210 -26.52 -14.47 -1.49
C ALA A 210 -25.40 -13.92 -2.40
N CYS A 211 -25.30 -14.41 -3.65
CA CYS A 211 -24.26 -14.01 -4.57
C CYS A 211 -24.53 -12.59 -5.10
N ARG A 212 -23.65 -11.64 -4.75
CA ARG A 212 -23.69 -10.25 -5.25
C ARG A 212 -22.72 -10.00 -6.41
N THR A 213 -22.03 -11.03 -6.90
CA THR A 213 -21.09 -10.88 -8.01
C THR A 213 -21.82 -10.41 -9.27
N ALA A 214 -21.35 -9.30 -9.85
CA ALA A 214 -21.90 -8.78 -11.09
C ALA A 214 -21.60 -9.75 -12.26
N LYS A 215 -22.55 -9.87 -13.19
CA LYS A 215 -22.51 -10.87 -14.27
C LYS A 215 -21.22 -10.81 -15.09
N HIS A 216 -20.75 -9.61 -15.44
CA HIS A 216 -19.53 -9.42 -16.24
C HIS A 216 -18.26 -10.00 -15.58
N TRP A 217 -18.17 -10.00 -14.24
CA TRP A 217 -17.04 -10.62 -13.53
C TRP A 217 -17.10 -12.14 -13.53
N VAL A 218 -18.32 -12.71 -13.51
CA VAL A 218 -18.53 -14.15 -13.64
C VAL A 218 -18.13 -14.62 -15.04
N ASP A 219 -18.52 -13.86 -16.06
CA ASP A 219 -18.22 -14.18 -17.46
C ASP A 219 -16.70 -14.17 -17.72
N LEU A 220 -15.96 -13.19 -17.17
CA LEU A 220 -14.49 -13.15 -17.23
C LEU A 220 -13.82 -14.33 -16.52
N TYR A 221 -14.34 -14.71 -15.34
CA TYR A 221 -13.80 -15.85 -14.59
C TYR A 221 -14.01 -17.17 -15.34
N GLN A 222 -15.20 -17.40 -15.90
CA GLN A 222 -15.48 -18.58 -16.73
C GLN A 222 -14.63 -18.60 -18.00
N ALA A 223 -14.43 -17.45 -18.67
CA ALA A 223 -13.53 -17.36 -19.82
C ALA A 223 -12.08 -17.76 -19.45
N SER A 224 -11.58 -17.34 -18.29
CA SER A 224 -10.23 -17.67 -17.82
C SER A 224 -10.03 -19.16 -17.53
N LEU A 225 -11.08 -19.86 -17.06
CA LEU A 225 -11.04 -21.32 -16.85
C LEU A 225 -11.03 -22.07 -18.19
N ASN A 226 -11.75 -21.57 -19.18
CA ASN A 226 -11.80 -22.16 -20.52
C ASN A 226 -10.50 -21.95 -21.31
N GLU A 227 -9.74 -20.88 -21.05
CA GLU A 227 -8.41 -20.66 -21.65
C GLU A 227 -7.34 -21.59 -21.06
N LYS A 228 -7.39 -21.84 -19.74
CA LYS A 228 -6.46 -22.77 -19.06
C LYS A 228 -6.64 -24.22 -19.50
N GLY A 229 -7.81 -24.59 -20.01
CA GLY A 229 -8.08 -25.92 -20.57
C GLY A 229 -7.58 -26.15 -22.01
N LYS A 230 -7.08 -25.10 -22.69
CA LYS A 230 -6.58 -25.19 -24.09
C LYS A 230 -5.05 -25.23 -24.21
N GLN A 231 -4.33 -25.20 -23.09
CA GLN A 231 -2.85 -25.32 -23.04
C GLN A 231 -2.37 -26.68 -22.50
N ILE A 232 -3.14 -27.76 -22.74
CA ILE A 232 -2.72 -29.14 -22.53
C ILE A 232 -2.90 -29.89 -23.84
#